data_AF-A0A212KQB9-F1
#
_entry.id   AF-A0A212KQB9-F1
#
_cell.length_a   1.000
_cell.length_b   1.000
_cell.length_c   1.000
_cell.angle_alpha   90.00
_cell.angle_beta   90.00
_cell.angle_gamma   90.00
#
_symmetry.space_group_name_H-M   'P 1'
#
loop_
_entity.id
_entity.type
_entity.pdbx_description
1 polymer ?
#
loop_
_entity_poly.entity_id
_entity_poly.type
_entity_poly.pdbx_seq_one_letter_code
_entity_poly.pdbx_strand_id
1 'polypeptide(L)'
;MPFYSAKHLISPEPCEIIYAEDHLVFAGDIGHIQQLHKIEGMQSIAGASFNLDEHSSHFSEAIVSTTSSLIGKTLIKSDFRSAYGATVLAIYRQGNRIRGRIGNTALQAGDLLIILSGSDNWSQDSHYTNDFYFLRFNEKLPLLNPWKAFLLTFFLVVMVISIM
;
A
#
# COMPACT_ATOMS: atom_id res chain seq x y z
N MET A 1 -0.66 18.16 -2.35
CA MET A 1 -0.17 16.85 -2.82
C MET A 1 0.45 16.17 -1.62
N PRO A 2 0.25 14.85 -1.42
CA PRO A 2 0.95 14.14 -0.37
C PRO A 2 2.43 13.94 -0.75
N PHE A 3 3.29 13.92 0.27
CA PHE A 3 4.74 13.71 0.16
C PHE A 3 5.07 12.45 0.99
N TYR A 4 6.14 11.72 0.69
CA TYR A 4 6.52 10.51 1.43
C TYR A 4 8.03 10.49 1.67
N SER A 5 8.51 10.09 2.85
CA SER A 5 9.96 9.98 3.06
C SER A 5 10.52 8.71 2.40
N ALA A 6 11.78 8.71 1.93
CA ALA A 6 12.43 7.49 1.40
C ALA A 6 13.25 6.73 2.45
N LYS A 7 13.49 7.33 3.62
CA LYS A 7 14.05 6.60 4.78
C LYS A 7 12.97 5.74 5.46
N HIS A 8 11.72 6.17 5.37
CA HIS A 8 10.52 5.41 5.73
C HIS A 8 9.40 5.85 4.80
N LEU A 9 8.79 4.92 4.07
CA LEU A 9 7.67 5.15 3.15
C LEU A 9 6.38 5.49 3.89
N ILE A 10 6.42 6.60 4.61
CA ILE A 10 5.33 7.14 5.40
C ILE A 10 5.15 8.57 4.91
N SER A 11 3.90 9.00 4.79
CA SER A 11 3.62 10.40 4.54
C SER A 11 3.86 11.18 5.83
N PRO A 12 4.77 12.16 5.83
CA PRO A 12 5.15 12.86 7.04
C PRO A 12 3.96 13.60 7.64
N GLU A 13 3.98 13.77 8.96
CA GLU A 13 2.96 14.53 9.66
C GLU A 13 3.16 16.05 9.48
N PRO A 14 2.10 16.88 9.59
CA PRO A 14 2.20 18.33 9.33
C PRO A 14 3.26 19.07 10.16
N CYS A 15 3.66 18.53 11.32
CA CYS A 15 4.65 19.10 12.22
C CYS A 15 5.98 18.33 12.23
N GLU A 16 6.17 17.40 11.31
CA GLU A 16 7.40 16.63 11.22
C GLU A 16 8.54 17.51 10.66
N ILE A 17 9.66 17.54 11.39
CA ILE A 17 10.85 18.26 10.97
C ILE A 17 11.60 17.39 9.97
N ILE A 18 11.69 17.86 8.74
CA ILE A 18 12.43 17.22 7.65
C ILE A 18 13.87 17.73 7.69
N TYR A 19 14.83 16.81 7.73
CA TYR A 19 16.25 17.13 7.79
C TYR A 19 16.90 17.10 6.40
N ALA A 20 18.09 17.68 6.29
CA ALA A 20 18.93 17.49 5.11
C ALA A 20 19.20 15.99 4.90
N GLU A 21 19.28 15.56 3.63
CA GLU A 21 19.38 14.15 3.20
C GLU A 21 18.08 13.32 3.34
N ASP A 22 16.98 13.88 3.84
CA ASP A 22 15.69 13.22 3.71
C ASP A 22 15.19 13.27 2.27
N HIS A 23 14.90 12.11 1.72
CA HIS A 23 14.34 11.98 0.38
C HIS A 23 12.82 12.05 0.45
N LEU A 24 12.20 12.92 -0.34
CA LEU A 24 10.75 13.00 -0.45
C LEU A 24 10.27 12.49 -1.81
N VAL A 25 9.36 11.53 -1.79
CA VAL A 25 8.65 11.01 -2.95
C VAL A 25 7.36 11.79 -3.12
N PHE A 26 7.13 12.28 -4.33
CA PHE A 26 5.94 13.04 -4.68
C PHE A 26 5.09 12.22 -5.65
N ALA A 27 3.83 11.96 -5.29
CA ALA A 27 2.87 11.29 -6.16
C ALA A 27 1.84 12.30 -6.66
N GLY A 28 1.71 12.45 -7.99
CA GLY A 28 0.78 13.39 -8.57
C GLY A 28 0.90 13.52 -10.09
N ASP A 29 0.18 14.49 -10.64
CA ASP A 29 0.29 14.87 -12.05
C ASP A 29 1.67 15.47 -12.32
N ILE A 30 2.38 14.88 -13.28
CA ILE A 30 3.73 15.28 -13.71
C ILE A 30 3.78 16.77 -14.08
N GLY A 31 2.68 17.34 -14.61
CA GLY A 31 2.60 18.76 -14.95
C GLY A 31 2.78 19.71 -13.75
N HIS A 32 2.44 19.26 -12.55
CA HIS A 32 2.59 20.06 -11.32
C HIS A 32 3.92 19.81 -10.59
N ILE A 33 4.66 18.74 -10.94
CA ILE A 33 5.96 18.42 -10.35
C ILE A 33 6.99 19.53 -10.61
N GLN A 34 6.83 20.30 -11.70
CA GLN A 34 7.67 21.48 -11.97
C GLN A 34 7.62 22.55 -10.87
N GLN A 35 6.54 22.61 -10.08
CA GLN A 35 6.45 23.54 -8.94
C GLN A 35 7.38 23.14 -7.79
N LEU A 36 7.78 21.87 -7.71
CA LEU A 36 8.66 21.38 -6.65
C LEU A 36 10.08 21.90 -6.78
N HIS A 37 10.54 22.20 -8.01
CA HIS A 37 11.82 22.86 -8.24
C HIS A 37 11.90 24.29 -7.66
N LYS A 38 10.76 24.88 -7.26
CA LYS A 38 10.71 26.24 -6.69
C LYS A 38 10.85 26.25 -5.16
N ILE A 39 10.82 25.09 -4.52
CA ILE A 39 10.99 25.00 -3.06
C ILE A 39 12.49 25.00 -2.78
N GLU A 40 12.97 26.04 -2.10
CA GLU A 40 14.38 26.18 -1.72
C GLU A 40 14.84 24.98 -0.87
N GLY A 41 16.02 24.44 -1.19
CA GLY A 41 16.59 23.28 -0.50
C GLY A 41 16.20 21.91 -1.09
N MET A 42 15.26 21.83 -2.03
CA MET A 42 14.95 20.57 -2.71
C MET A 42 15.78 20.33 -3.97
N GLN A 43 16.38 19.15 -4.07
CA GLN A 43 17.05 18.68 -5.26
C GLN A 43 16.29 17.50 -5.86
N SER A 44 15.96 17.58 -7.15
CA SER A 44 15.29 16.49 -7.85
C SER A 44 16.29 15.40 -8.20
N ILE A 45 16.04 14.19 -7.71
CA ILE A 45 16.78 13.00 -8.12
C ILE A 45 16.11 12.47 -9.39
N ALA A 46 16.45 13.08 -10.54
CA ALA A 46 15.95 12.65 -11.84
C ALA A 46 16.52 11.27 -12.19
N GLY A 47 15.67 10.31 -12.54
CA GLY A 47 16.09 8.97 -12.96
C GLY A 47 16.12 7.90 -11.86
N ALA A 48 15.73 8.24 -10.62
CA ALA A 48 15.41 7.21 -9.64
C ALA A 48 14.11 6.50 -10.05
N SER A 49 14.23 5.40 -10.81
CA SER A 49 13.18 4.41 -10.87
C SER A 49 12.92 3.96 -9.44
N PHE A 50 11.77 4.35 -8.89
CA PHE A 50 11.36 3.94 -7.55
C PHE A 50 11.09 2.43 -7.62
N ASN A 51 12.13 1.63 -7.42
CA ASN A 51 11.99 0.20 -7.17
C ASN A 51 11.39 0.09 -5.78
N LEU A 52 10.07 0.05 -5.76
CA LEU A 52 9.30 -0.44 -4.64
C LEU A 52 9.78 -1.86 -4.40
N ASP A 53 10.72 -2.04 -3.47
CA ASP A 53 11.00 -3.37 -2.96
C ASP A 53 9.64 -3.92 -2.54
N GLU A 54 9.24 -5.05 -3.15
CA GLU A 54 7.97 -5.78 -2.98
C GLU A 54 7.68 -6.19 -1.51
N HIS A 55 8.56 -5.75 -0.61
CA HIS A 55 8.67 -6.03 0.82
C HIS A 55 8.45 -4.81 1.71
N SER A 56 8.18 -3.62 1.16
CA SER A 56 7.76 -2.48 1.99
C SER A 56 6.37 -2.78 2.58
N SER A 57 6.36 -3.23 3.82
CA SER A 57 5.23 -3.64 4.66
C SER A 57 4.17 -2.56 4.89
N HIS A 58 4.39 -1.37 4.34
CA HIS A 58 3.53 -0.21 4.45
C HIS A 58 2.47 -0.11 3.36
N PHE A 59 2.55 -0.91 2.28
CA PHE A 59 1.49 -0.92 1.27
C PHE A 59 0.45 -1.99 1.54
N SER A 60 -0.80 -1.65 1.25
CA SER A 60 -1.92 -2.59 1.33
C SER A 60 -2.85 -2.39 0.15
N GLU A 61 -3.29 -3.50 -0.41
CA GLU A 61 -4.36 -3.55 -1.40
C GLU A 61 -5.68 -3.83 -0.70
N ALA A 62 -6.67 -2.99 -0.93
CA ALA A 62 -7.94 -3.06 -0.22
C ALA A 62 -9.11 -2.80 -1.15
N ILE A 63 -10.10 -3.68 -1.14
CA ILE A 63 -11.36 -3.51 -1.87
C ILE A 63 -12.37 -2.82 -0.96
N VAL A 64 -13.01 -1.75 -1.43
CA VAL A 64 -14.09 -1.07 -0.70
C VAL A 64 -15.28 -2.01 -0.56
N SER A 65 -15.67 -2.32 0.68
CA SER A 65 -16.81 -3.17 1.02
C SER A 65 -18.12 -2.55 0.53
N THR A 66 -19.11 -3.40 0.20
CA THR A 66 -20.48 -2.96 -0.13
C THR A 66 -21.20 -2.32 1.06
N THR A 67 -20.74 -2.57 2.28
CA THR A 67 -21.27 -1.95 3.52
C THR A 67 -20.44 -0.77 4.01
N SER A 68 -19.45 -0.32 3.21
CA SER A 68 -18.54 0.74 3.65
C SER A 68 -19.26 2.08 3.82
N SER A 69 -18.93 2.77 4.91
CA SER A 69 -19.37 4.14 5.19
C SER A 69 -18.77 5.20 4.26
N LEU A 70 -17.80 4.79 3.42
CA LEU A 70 -17.08 5.64 2.48
C LEU A 70 -17.76 5.72 1.11
N ILE A 71 -18.73 4.84 0.82
CA ILE A 71 -19.42 4.82 -0.47
C ILE A 71 -20.08 6.19 -0.72
N GLY A 72 -19.81 6.76 -1.89
CA GLY A 72 -20.32 8.08 -2.31
C GLY A 72 -19.56 9.27 -1.71
N LYS A 73 -18.64 9.06 -0.76
CA LYS A 73 -17.75 10.11 -0.25
C LYS A 73 -16.46 10.16 -1.06
N THR A 74 -15.96 11.37 -1.26
CA THR A 74 -14.61 11.58 -1.77
C THR A 74 -13.58 11.36 -0.66
N LEU A 75 -12.36 10.96 -0.98
CA LEU A 75 -11.27 10.81 0.02
C LEU A 75 -11.07 12.05 0.91
N ILE A 76 -11.25 13.25 0.35
CA ILE A 76 -11.18 14.51 1.09
C ILE A 76 -12.35 14.60 2.09
N LYS A 77 -13.60 14.48 1.62
CA LYS A 77 -14.79 14.54 2.49
C LYS A 77 -14.86 13.45 3.56
N SER A 78 -14.18 12.32 3.37
CA SER A 78 -14.10 11.27 4.38
C SER A 78 -12.96 11.46 5.37
N ASP A 79 -12.16 12.52 5.23
CA ASP A 79 -10.93 12.75 6.00
C ASP A 79 -10.06 11.48 6.08
N PHE A 80 -9.94 10.77 4.96
CA PHE A 80 -9.42 9.39 4.92
C PHE A 80 -8.09 9.25 5.66
N ARG A 81 -7.18 10.20 5.44
CA ARG A 81 -5.87 10.21 6.11
C ARG A 81 -5.98 10.24 7.62
N SER A 82 -6.82 11.13 8.15
CA SER A 82 -7.00 11.27 9.60
C SER A 82 -7.80 10.11 10.19
N ALA A 83 -8.80 9.61 9.46
CA ALA A 83 -9.69 8.56 9.93
C ALA A 83 -9.01 7.17 9.97
N TYR A 84 -8.12 6.90 9.01
CA TYR A 84 -7.50 5.58 8.85
C TYR A 84 -5.98 5.58 9.10
N GLY A 85 -5.34 6.73 9.30
CA GLY A 85 -3.88 6.83 9.42
C GLY A 85 -3.13 6.39 8.15
N ALA A 86 -3.80 6.46 7.00
CA ALA A 86 -3.33 5.87 5.75
C ALA A 86 -3.63 6.78 4.56
N THR A 87 -2.88 6.64 3.47
CA THR A 87 -2.99 7.47 2.27
C THR A 87 -3.27 6.62 1.05
N VAL A 88 -4.32 6.96 0.30
CA VAL A 88 -4.66 6.29 -0.97
C VAL A 88 -3.78 6.85 -2.09
N LEU A 89 -3.07 5.97 -2.78
CA LEU A 89 -2.15 6.29 -3.88
C LEU A 89 -2.77 6.10 -5.25
N ALA A 90 -3.65 5.10 -5.37
CA ALA A 90 -4.34 4.79 -6.59
C ALA A 90 -5.70 4.17 -6.28
N ILE A 91 -6.64 4.43 -7.19
CA ILE A 91 -7.96 3.79 -7.21
C ILE A 91 -8.07 3.09 -8.56
N TYR A 92 -8.41 1.81 -8.52
CA TYR A 92 -8.79 1.03 -9.70
C TYR A 92 -10.27 0.71 -9.64
N ARG A 93 -10.96 0.95 -10.75
CA ARG A 93 -12.39 0.68 -10.91
C ARG A 93 -12.59 -0.08 -12.20
N GLN A 94 -13.22 -1.26 -12.11
CA GLN A 94 -13.49 -2.10 -13.28
C GLN A 94 -12.22 -2.35 -14.12
N GLY A 95 -11.09 -2.62 -13.45
CA GLY A 95 -9.80 -2.87 -14.10
C GLY A 95 -9.06 -1.63 -14.62
N ASN A 96 -9.65 -0.43 -14.52
CA ASN A 96 -9.03 0.80 -14.99
C ASN A 96 -8.56 1.67 -13.83
N ARG A 97 -7.34 2.22 -13.93
CA ARG A 97 -6.85 3.21 -12.97
C ARG A 97 -7.62 4.51 -13.14
N ILE A 98 -8.26 4.99 -12.08
CA ILE A 98 -8.87 6.31 -12.04
C ILE A 98 -7.76 7.37 -12.15
N ARG A 99 -7.87 8.24 -13.15
CA ARG A 99 -6.91 9.32 -13.41
C ARG A 99 -7.38 10.64 -12.82
N GLY A 100 -6.44 11.57 -12.64
CA GLY A 100 -6.71 12.92 -12.15
C GLY A 100 -6.61 13.05 -10.63
N ARG A 101 -7.41 13.95 -10.05
CA ARG A 101 -7.36 14.28 -8.62
C ARG A 101 -8.07 13.22 -7.79
N ILE A 102 -7.33 12.17 -7.43
CA ILE A 102 -7.80 11.00 -6.67
C ILE A 102 -8.53 11.42 -5.38
N GLY A 103 -8.06 12.50 -4.73
CA GLY A 103 -8.69 13.06 -3.53
C GLY A 103 -10.17 13.48 -3.70
N ASN A 104 -10.55 13.88 -4.91
CA ASN A 104 -11.90 14.34 -5.27
C ASN A 104 -12.77 13.21 -5.86
N THR A 105 -12.23 12.00 -6.00
CA THR A 105 -12.98 10.86 -6.53
C THR A 105 -13.89 10.29 -5.46
N ALA A 106 -15.19 10.22 -5.74
CA ALA A 106 -16.14 9.51 -4.88
C ALA A 106 -15.89 8.00 -4.95
N LEU A 107 -15.72 7.38 -3.79
CA LEU A 107 -15.49 5.95 -3.65
C LEU A 107 -16.76 5.16 -3.96
N GLN A 108 -16.58 4.01 -4.60
CA GLN A 108 -17.63 3.06 -4.93
C GLN A 108 -17.29 1.69 -4.34
N ALA A 109 -18.32 0.93 -4.00
CA ALA A 109 -18.14 -0.47 -3.62
C ALA A 109 -17.43 -1.23 -4.75
N GLY A 110 -16.46 -2.08 -4.39
CA GLY A 110 -15.63 -2.80 -5.34
C GLY A 110 -14.46 -2.00 -5.91
N ASP A 111 -14.28 -0.73 -5.55
CA ASP A 111 -13.04 -0.01 -5.87
C ASP A 111 -11.85 -0.72 -5.19
N LEU A 112 -10.79 -0.97 -5.96
CA LEU A 112 -9.50 -1.43 -5.44
C LEU A 112 -8.63 -0.22 -5.13
N LEU A 113 -8.26 -0.09 -3.86
CA LEU A 113 -7.41 0.97 -3.34
C LEU A 113 -6.00 0.44 -3.13
N ILE A 114 -5.02 1.18 -3.63
CA ILE A 114 -3.62 1.02 -3.25
C ILE A 114 -3.35 2.02 -2.14
N ILE A 115 -3.03 1.53 -0.95
CA ILE A 115 -2.96 2.32 0.27
C ILE A 115 -1.55 2.23 0.82
N LEU A 116 -1.03 3.36 1.29
CA LEU A 116 0.18 3.45 2.08
C LEU A 116 -0.16 3.81 3.52
N SER A 117 0.27 2.99 4.46
CA SER A 117 0.04 3.15 5.89
C SER A 117 1.35 3.39 6.63
N GLY A 118 1.32 4.20 7.68
CA GLY A 118 2.45 4.38 8.60
C GLY A 118 2.73 3.16 9.51
N SER A 119 1.86 2.15 9.50
CA SER A 119 1.95 0.94 10.33
C SER A 119 1.84 -0.32 9.48
N ASP A 120 2.75 -1.27 9.73
CA ASP A 120 2.79 -2.60 9.09
C ASP A 120 1.52 -3.44 9.37
N ASN A 121 0.82 -3.13 10.47
CA ASN A 121 -0.35 -3.89 10.93
C ASN A 121 -1.69 -3.26 10.55
N TRP A 122 -1.69 -2.24 9.68
CA TRP A 122 -2.93 -1.53 9.29
C TRP A 122 -4.00 -2.43 8.68
N SER A 123 -3.59 -3.49 7.97
CA SER A 123 -4.49 -4.51 7.43
C SER A 123 -5.06 -5.48 8.47
N GLN A 124 -4.52 -5.47 9.69
CA GLN A 124 -4.91 -6.33 10.81
C GLN A 124 -5.72 -5.58 11.88
N ASP A 125 -5.81 -4.26 11.80
CA ASP A 125 -6.60 -3.46 12.72
C ASP A 125 -8.10 -3.68 12.49
N SER A 126 -8.73 -4.34 13.46
CA SER A 126 -10.14 -4.75 13.44
C SER A 126 -11.13 -3.59 13.37
N HIS A 127 -10.67 -2.36 13.61
CA HIS A 127 -11.48 -1.14 13.54
C HIS A 127 -11.95 -0.79 12.12
N TYR A 128 -11.29 -1.29 11.06
CA TYR A 128 -11.58 -0.92 9.67
C TYR A 128 -12.23 -2.04 8.85
N THR A 129 -12.50 -3.19 9.48
CA THR A 129 -12.94 -4.43 8.81
C THR A 129 -14.27 -4.30 8.06
N ASN A 130 -15.13 -3.35 8.42
CA ASN A 130 -16.39 -3.12 7.71
C ASN A 130 -16.26 -2.29 6.43
N ASP A 131 -15.20 -1.47 6.32
CA ASP A 131 -15.00 -0.59 5.17
C ASP A 131 -14.20 -1.25 4.05
N PHE A 132 -13.31 -2.20 4.39
CA PHE A 132 -12.40 -2.79 3.41
C PHE A 132 -12.23 -4.31 3.54
N TYR A 133 -12.10 -4.95 2.39
CA TYR A 133 -11.54 -6.29 2.25
C TYR A 133 -10.08 -6.18 1.82
N PHE A 134 -9.18 -6.59 2.70
CA PHE A 134 -7.75 -6.57 2.43
C PHE A 134 -7.32 -7.75 1.56
N LEU A 135 -6.62 -7.47 0.48
CA LEU A 135 -5.98 -8.47 -0.35
C LEU A 135 -4.59 -8.75 0.22
N ARG A 136 -4.45 -9.85 0.96
CA ARG A 136 -3.13 -10.35 1.37
C ARG A 136 -2.46 -10.99 0.15
N PHE A 137 -1.58 -10.25 -0.51
CA PHE A 137 -0.77 -10.78 -1.63
C PHE A 137 0.52 -11.47 -1.20
N ASN A 138 0.78 -11.59 0.11
CA ASN A 138 2.03 -12.11 0.61
C ASN A 138 1.83 -13.15 1.72
N GLU A 139 1.01 -14.17 1.45
CA GLU A 139 1.34 -15.46 2.03
C GLU A 139 2.50 -16.00 1.20
N LYS A 140 3.73 -15.70 1.64
CA LYS A 140 4.85 -16.57 1.31
C LYS A 140 4.33 -17.97 1.64
N LEU A 141 4.06 -18.79 0.61
CA LEU A 141 3.82 -20.21 0.82
C LEU A 141 4.86 -20.63 1.85
N PRO A 142 4.46 -21.16 3.02
CA PRO A 142 5.40 -21.40 4.10
C PRO A 142 6.51 -22.24 3.49
N LEU A 143 7.68 -21.63 3.30
CA LEU A 143 8.76 -22.28 2.60
C LEU A 143 9.05 -23.51 3.43
N LEU A 144 8.70 -24.68 2.88
CA LEU A 144 8.79 -25.94 3.57
C LEU A 144 10.24 -26.07 4.02
N ASN A 145 10.45 -26.02 5.35
CA ASN A 145 11.78 -26.21 5.92
C ASN A 145 12.36 -27.48 5.30
N PRO A 146 13.59 -27.47 4.74
CA PRO A 146 14.15 -28.60 4.00
C PRO A 146 14.11 -29.91 4.81
N TRP A 147 14.22 -29.82 6.14
CA TRP A 147 14.06 -30.96 7.03
C TRP A 147 12.63 -31.53 7.05
N LYS A 148 11.61 -30.66 7.09
CA LYS A 148 10.20 -31.07 7.02
C LYS A 148 9.87 -31.65 5.64
N ALA A 149 10.45 -31.10 4.57
CA ALA A 149 10.32 -31.66 3.23
C ALA A 149 10.89 -33.08 3.15
N PHE A 150 12.08 -33.31 3.72
CA PHE A 150 12.68 -34.64 3.75
C PHE A 150 11.82 -35.67 4.52
N LEU A 151 11.25 -35.29 5.66
CA LEU A 151 10.34 -36.16 6.42
C LEU A 151 9.08 -36.52 5.62
N LEU A 152 8.50 -35.56 4.90
CA LEU A 152 7.34 -35.81 4.05
C LEU A 152 7.68 -36.76 2.89
N THR A 153 8.82 -36.54 2.22
CA THR A 153 9.27 -37.43 1.14
C THR A 153 9.53 -38.84 1.66
N PHE A 154 10.21 -38.96 2.80
CA PHE A 154 10.46 -40.25 3.45
C PHE A 154 9.15 -40.96 3.80
N PHE A 155 8.19 -40.27 4.39
CA PHE A 155 6.88 -40.83 4.71
C PHE A 155 6.13 -41.33 3.46
N LEU A 156 6.18 -40.56 2.36
CA LEU A 156 5.58 -40.95 1.08
C LEU A 156 6.23 -42.22 0.51
N VAL A 157 7.56 -42.32 0.57
CA VAL A 157 8.30 -43.51 0.13
C VAL A 157 7.95 -44.75 0.96
N VAL A 158 7.91 -44.61 2.29
CA VAL A 158 7.50 -45.70 3.19
C VAL A 158 6.07 -46.15 2.91
N MET A 159 5.15 -45.21 2.66
CA MET A 159 3.76 -45.53 2.33
C MET A 159 3.65 -46.36 1.04
N VAL A 160 4.40 -45.99 -0.01
CA VAL A 160 4.41 -46.72 -1.29
C VAL A 160 5.01 -48.11 -1.12
N ILE A 161 6.13 -48.23 -0.40
CA ILE A 161 6.77 -49.54 -0.13
C ILE A 161 5.85 -50.44 0.70
N SER A 162 5.08 -49.89 1.64
CA SER A 162 4.14 -50.68 2.44
C SER A 162 2.92 -51.18 1.66
N ILE A 163 2.64 -50.61 0.49
CA ILE A 163 1.51 -50.99 -0.37
C ILE A 163 1.91 -52.05 -1.40
N MET A 164 3.20 -52.15 -1.76
CA MET A 164 3.75 -53.21 -2.61
C MET A 164 4.05 -54.48 -1.81
#